data_AF-A0A3D2UUQ4-F1
#
_entry.id   AF-A0A3D2UUQ4-F1
#
_cell.length_a   1.000
_cell.length_b   1.000
_cell.length_c   1.000
_cell.angle_alpha   90.00
_cell.angle_beta   90.00
_cell.angle_gamma   90.00
#
_symmetry.space_group_name_H-M   'P 1'
#
loop_
_entity.id
_entity.type
_entity.pdbx_description
1 polymer ?
#
loop_
_entity_poly.entity_id
_entity_poly.type
_entity_poly.pdbx_seq_one_letter_code
_entity_poly.pdbx_strand_id
1 'polypeptide(L)'
;EAQLMDLINELNGNDAVHGILVQLPLPDHIDSQKVLLSIDPEKDVDGFHPINVGKLAIGNALLTPCTPTGIIALLDYYNIEITGKHAVVLGRSNIVGKPVAHLLLQRHATVTICHSKTVNLEQVTRQADILIAAVGRPRFVTSAMVKEGAVVIDVGINRVDGKLTGDVDFTPVAEKAGFITPVPGGVGPMTIALLMENTLKAFKVTF
;
A
#
# COMPACT_ATOMS: atom_id res chain seq x y z
N GLU A 1 12.19 -8.79 -22.87
CA GLU A 1 10.80 -9.22 -22.57
C GLU A 1 10.61 -10.72 -22.67
N ALA A 2 10.75 -11.36 -23.84
CA ALA A 2 10.49 -12.81 -24.01
C ALA A 2 11.18 -13.70 -22.96
N GLN A 3 12.48 -13.51 -22.74
CA GLN A 3 13.24 -14.25 -21.73
C GLN A 3 12.67 -14.12 -20.30
N LEU A 4 12.13 -12.95 -19.94
CA LEU A 4 11.50 -12.74 -18.63
C LEU A 4 10.15 -13.45 -18.54
N MET A 5 9.38 -13.45 -19.63
CA MET A 5 8.11 -14.15 -19.71
C MET A 5 8.31 -15.67 -19.62
N ASP A 6 9.34 -16.21 -20.29
CA ASP A 6 9.68 -17.63 -20.22
C ASP A 6 10.06 -18.05 -18.80
N LEU A 7 10.86 -17.23 -18.10
CA LEU A 7 11.19 -17.47 -16.69
C LEU A 7 9.93 -17.45 -15.80
N ILE A 8 9.02 -16.50 -16.00
CA ILE A 8 7.78 -16.45 -15.21
C ILE A 8 6.93 -17.69 -15.46
N ASN A 9 6.82 -18.14 -16.71
CA ASN A 9 6.10 -19.37 -17.03
C ASN A 9 6.72 -20.61 -16.38
N GLU A 10 8.06 -20.70 -16.37
CA GLU A 10 8.79 -21.76 -15.67
C GLU A 10 8.48 -21.74 -14.16
N LEU A 11 8.55 -20.57 -13.53
CA LEU A 11 8.28 -20.41 -12.08
C LEU A 11 6.81 -20.69 -11.74
N ASN A 12 5.87 -20.30 -12.61
CA ASN A 12 4.46 -20.63 -12.45
C ASN A 12 4.24 -22.15 -12.45
N GLY A 13 4.90 -22.88 -13.36
CA GLY A 13 4.79 -24.34 -13.45
C GLY A 13 5.60 -25.13 -12.41
N ASN A 14 6.39 -24.45 -11.56
CA ASN A 14 7.25 -25.12 -10.59
C ASN A 14 6.60 -25.19 -9.20
N ASP A 15 6.23 -26.39 -8.77
CA ASP A 15 5.59 -26.65 -7.46
C ASP A 15 6.50 -26.32 -6.26
N ALA A 16 7.81 -26.20 -6.45
CA ALA A 16 8.72 -25.75 -5.38
C ALA A 16 8.69 -24.22 -5.17
N VAL A 17 8.09 -23.48 -6.11
CA VAL A 17 8.00 -22.01 -6.07
C VAL A 17 6.58 -21.61 -5.68
N HIS A 18 6.45 -20.95 -4.52
CA HIS A 18 5.17 -20.56 -3.93
C HIS A 18 4.89 -19.06 -4.04
N GLY A 19 5.88 -18.28 -4.48
CA GLY A 19 5.76 -16.83 -4.59
C GLY A 19 6.69 -16.27 -5.65
N ILE A 20 6.16 -15.37 -6.47
CA ILE A 20 6.87 -14.66 -7.51
C ILE A 20 6.71 -13.17 -7.24
N LEU A 21 7.85 -12.48 -7.17
CA LEU A 21 7.91 -11.03 -7.08
C LEU A 21 8.75 -10.51 -8.24
N VAL A 22 8.19 -9.57 -9.00
CA VAL A 22 8.93 -8.84 -10.03
C VAL A 22 9.20 -7.43 -9.53
N GLN A 23 10.46 -7.13 -9.24
CA GLN A 23 10.87 -5.80 -8.77
C GLN A 23 10.71 -4.76 -9.88
N LEU A 24 10.04 -3.65 -9.57
CA LEU A 24 9.89 -2.49 -10.45
C LEU A 24 10.88 -1.36 -10.08
N PRO A 25 11.20 -0.44 -11.01
CA PRO A 25 10.79 -0.44 -12.42
C PRO A 25 11.57 -1.46 -13.26
N LEU A 26 10.93 -2.01 -14.28
CA LEU A 26 11.61 -2.77 -15.32
C LEU A 26 12.24 -1.80 -16.35
N PRO A 27 13.22 -2.27 -17.16
CA PRO A 27 13.70 -1.51 -18.31
C PRO A 27 12.56 -1.05 -19.22
N ASP A 28 12.63 0.19 -19.74
CA ASP A 28 11.55 0.86 -20.47
C ASP A 28 11.00 0.09 -21.68
N HIS A 29 11.79 -0.82 -22.25
CA HIS A 29 11.41 -1.65 -23.39
C HIS A 29 10.61 -2.90 -23.00
N ILE A 30 10.32 -3.12 -21.71
CA ILE A 30 9.56 -4.26 -21.20
C ILE A 30 8.21 -3.76 -20.67
N ASP A 31 7.12 -4.36 -21.17
CA ASP A 31 5.79 -4.07 -20.65
C ASP A 31 5.63 -4.68 -19.25
N SER A 32 5.77 -3.83 -18.22
CA SER A 32 5.61 -4.23 -16.82
C SER A 32 4.21 -4.76 -16.52
N GLN A 33 3.18 -4.24 -17.19
CA GLN A 33 1.82 -4.72 -16.97
C GLN A 33 1.66 -6.13 -17.51
N LYS A 34 2.17 -6.41 -18.72
CA LYS A 34 2.17 -7.75 -19.30
C LYS A 34 2.90 -8.76 -18.44
N VAL A 35 4.05 -8.37 -17.87
CA VAL A 35 4.87 -9.19 -16.97
C VAL A 35 4.14 -9.48 -15.65
N LEU A 36 3.49 -8.49 -15.04
CA LEU A 36 2.75 -8.71 -13.80
C LEU A 36 1.49 -9.58 -14.02
N LEU A 37 0.86 -9.48 -15.18
CA LEU A 37 -0.32 -10.27 -15.54
C LEU A 37 0.00 -11.73 -15.92
N SER A 38 1.26 -12.07 -16.18
CA SER A 38 1.64 -13.46 -16.44
C SER A 38 1.93 -14.25 -15.18
N ILE A 39 2.05 -13.60 -14.02
CA ILE A 39 2.23 -14.29 -12.73
C ILE A 39 0.93 -14.98 -12.36
N ASP A 40 0.99 -16.26 -11.99
CA ASP A 40 -0.16 -16.98 -11.46
C ASP A 40 -0.74 -16.23 -10.23
N PRO A 41 -2.05 -15.92 -10.18
CA PRO A 41 -2.67 -15.26 -9.03
C PRO A 41 -2.37 -15.93 -7.68
N GLU A 42 -2.16 -17.24 -7.64
CA GLU A 42 -1.85 -17.98 -6.41
C GLU A 42 -0.38 -17.84 -5.98
N LYS A 43 0.48 -17.40 -6.90
CA LYS A 43 1.91 -17.11 -6.64
C LYS A 43 2.21 -15.61 -6.64
N ASP A 44 1.24 -14.75 -6.92
CA ASP A 44 1.33 -13.29 -6.84
C ASP A 44 1.35 -12.82 -5.37
N VAL A 45 2.49 -13.05 -4.71
CA VAL A 45 2.70 -12.72 -3.29
C VAL A 45 2.76 -11.22 -3.03
N ASP A 46 2.88 -10.40 -4.07
CA ASP A 46 2.75 -8.93 -3.96
C ASP A 46 1.30 -8.45 -4.04
N GLY A 47 0.36 -9.32 -4.48
CA GLY A 47 -1.08 -9.12 -4.42
C GLY A 47 -1.66 -8.15 -5.46
N PHE A 48 -0.91 -7.85 -6.54
CA PHE A 48 -1.31 -6.87 -7.56
C PHE A 48 -1.98 -7.47 -8.79
N HIS A 49 -2.00 -8.79 -8.92
CA HIS A 49 -2.71 -9.46 -9.99
C HIS A 49 -4.20 -9.07 -9.94
N PRO A 50 -4.85 -8.70 -11.07
CA PRO A 50 -6.24 -8.23 -11.07
C PRO A 50 -7.23 -9.20 -10.43
N ILE A 51 -6.96 -10.51 -10.50
CA ILE A 51 -7.75 -11.53 -9.80
C ILE A 51 -7.68 -11.33 -8.28
N ASN A 52 -6.49 -11.12 -7.70
CA ASN A 52 -6.34 -10.85 -6.27
C ASN A 52 -6.93 -9.50 -5.88
N VAL A 53 -6.77 -8.47 -6.71
CA VAL A 53 -7.40 -7.16 -6.50
C VAL A 53 -8.93 -7.24 -6.58
N GLY A 54 -9.48 -8.01 -7.52
CA GLY A 54 -10.91 -8.26 -7.64
C GLY A 54 -11.45 -9.02 -6.43
N LYS A 55 -10.73 -10.06 -5.98
CA LYS A 55 -11.02 -10.79 -4.75
C LYS A 55 -10.99 -9.87 -3.52
N LEU A 56 -10.04 -8.95 -3.46
CA LEU A 56 -9.95 -7.96 -2.38
C LEU A 56 -11.18 -7.06 -2.38
N ALA A 57 -11.60 -6.58 -3.55
CA ALA A 57 -12.76 -5.69 -3.65
C ALA A 57 -14.06 -6.33 -3.13
N ILE A 58 -14.21 -7.65 -3.26
CA ILE A 58 -15.38 -8.41 -2.75
C ILE A 58 -15.15 -9.04 -1.37
N GLY A 59 -14.00 -8.85 -0.74
CA GLY A 59 -13.73 -9.32 0.62
C GLY A 59 -13.25 -10.76 0.75
N ASN A 60 -12.69 -11.37 -0.30
CA ASN A 60 -12.25 -12.78 -0.29
C ASN A 60 -10.82 -13.01 -0.83
N ALA A 61 -9.97 -11.99 -0.83
CA ALA A 61 -8.56 -12.15 -1.22
C ALA A 61 -7.79 -12.95 -0.16
N LEU A 62 -7.05 -13.96 -0.63
CA LEU A 62 -6.05 -14.67 0.16
C LEU A 62 -4.73 -13.87 0.20
N LEU A 63 -4.24 -13.49 -0.98
CA LEU A 63 -3.05 -12.68 -1.16
C LEU A 63 -3.50 -11.24 -1.38
N THR A 64 -3.12 -10.36 -0.46
CA THR A 64 -3.47 -8.94 -0.46
C THR A 64 -2.23 -8.09 -0.67
N PRO A 65 -2.34 -6.93 -1.33
CA PRO A 65 -1.24 -5.98 -1.51
C PRO A 65 -0.41 -5.74 -0.25
N CYS A 66 0.91 -5.97 -0.34
CA CYS A 66 1.80 -5.98 0.83
C CYS A 66 1.79 -4.66 1.61
N THR A 67 2.01 -3.53 0.92
CA THR A 67 2.05 -2.20 1.55
C THR A 67 0.71 -1.84 2.22
N PRO A 68 -0.45 -1.92 1.52
CA PRO A 68 -1.76 -1.73 2.14
C PRO A 68 -2.04 -2.63 3.35
N THR A 69 -1.68 -3.91 3.26
CA THR A 69 -1.86 -4.87 4.36
C THR A 69 -0.95 -4.52 5.54
N GLY A 70 0.28 -4.06 5.27
CA GLY A 70 1.21 -3.60 6.28
C GLY A 70 0.73 -2.36 7.03
N ILE A 71 0.00 -1.47 6.36
CA ILE A 71 -0.67 -0.33 7.01
C ILE A 71 -1.72 -0.83 8.00
N ILE A 72 -2.57 -1.78 7.60
CA ILE A 72 -3.57 -2.37 8.50
C ILE A 72 -2.89 -3.05 9.69
N ALA A 73 -1.83 -3.82 9.46
CA ALA A 73 -1.07 -4.47 10.51
C ALA A 73 -0.45 -3.49 11.51
N LEU A 74 0.03 -2.32 11.04
CA LEU A 74 0.50 -1.26 11.93
C LEU A 74 -0.63 -0.69 12.79
N LEU A 75 -1.78 -0.39 12.17
CA LEU A 75 -2.94 0.12 12.90
C LEU A 75 -3.38 -0.88 13.98
N ASP A 76 -3.45 -2.17 13.64
CA ASP A 76 -3.80 -3.24 14.57
C ASP A 76 -2.77 -3.38 15.70
N TYR A 77 -1.47 -3.37 15.38
CA TYR A 77 -0.40 -3.48 16.37
C TYR A 77 -0.44 -2.36 17.42
N TYR A 78 -0.73 -1.13 16.99
CA TYR A 78 -0.86 0.03 17.88
C TYR A 78 -2.27 0.18 18.49
N ASN A 79 -3.17 -0.80 18.28
CA ASN A 79 -4.55 -0.78 18.76
C ASN A 79 -5.32 0.48 18.32
N ILE A 80 -5.08 0.95 17.10
CA ILE A 80 -5.81 2.06 16.51
C ILE A 80 -7.17 1.55 16.05
N GLU A 81 -8.24 2.10 16.63
CA GLU A 81 -9.61 1.79 16.22
C GLU A 81 -9.89 2.29 14.81
N ILE A 82 -10.21 1.38 13.88
CA ILE A 82 -10.57 1.69 12.48
C ILE A 82 -12.09 1.82 12.31
N THR A 83 -12.86 1.01 13.04
CA THR A 83 -14.32 0.92 12.90
C THR A 83 -14.98 2.27 13.20
N GLY A 84 -15.83 2.73 12.29
CA GLY A 84 -16.56 3.99 12.41
C GLY A 84 -15.72 5.25 12.17
N LYS A 85 -14.39 5.15 12.00
CA LYS A 85 -13.52 6.30 11.71
C LYS A 85 -13.67 6.77 10.26
N HIS A 86 -13.42 8.05 10.03
CA HIS A 86 -13.27 8.61 8.70
C HIS A 86 -11.81 8.49 8.25
N ALA A 87 -11.55 7.55 7.34
CA ALA A 87 -10.24 7.38 6.72
C ALA A 87 -10.17 8.14 5.39
N VAL A 88 -9.17 9.00 5.24
CA VAL A 88 -8.87 9.70 3.98
C VAL A 88 -7.60 9.11 3.39
N VAL A 89 -7.70 8.59 2.16
CA VAL A 89 -6.57 8.07 1.41
C VAL A 89 -6.18 9.08 0.34
N LEU A 90 -5.02 9.69 0.52
CA LEU A 90 -4.46 10.65 -0.41
C LEU A 90 -3.56 9.94 -1.42
N GLY A 91 -4.15 9.57 -2.56
CA GLY A 91 -3.51 8.75 -3.58
C GLY A 91 -4.45 7.64 -4.05
N ARG A 92 -4.40 7.33 -5.35
CA ARG A 92 -5.28 6.31 -5.98
C ARG A 92 -4.53 5.34 -6.89
N SER A 93 -3.25 5.11 -6.58
CA SER A 93 -2.46 4.12 -7.31
C SER A 93 -3.07 2.72 -7.17
N ASN A 94 -2.84 1.86 -8.14
CA ASN A 94 -3.31 0.47 -8.10
C ASN A 94 -2.57 -0.35 -7.02
N ILE A 95 -1.38 0.09 -6.62
CA ILE A 95 -0.52 -0.65 -5.69
C ILE A 95 -0.66 -0.23 -4.22
N VAL A 96 -1.17 0.97 -3.94
CA VAL A 96 -1.32 1.46 -2.55
C VAL A 96 -2.70 2.05 -2.32
N GLY A 97 -3.04 3.12 -3.05
CA GLY A 97 -4.21 3.95 -2.72
C GLY A 97 -5.55 3.22 -2.81
N LYS A 98 -5.81 2.52 -3.93
CA LYS A 98 -7.06 1.77 -4.07
C LYS A 98 -7.15 0.58 -3.12
N PRO A 99 -6.12 -0.29 -2.99
CA PRO A 99 -6.25 -1.44 -2.10
C PRO A 99 -6.35 -1.07 -0.62
N VAL A 100 -5.61 -0.05 -0.13
CA VAL A 100 -5.73 0.37 1.27
C VAL A 100 -7.12 0.92 1.58
N ALA A 101 -7.74 1.62 0.61
CA ALA A 101 -9.12 2.07 0.73
C ALA A 101 -10.10 0.88 0.88
N HIS A 102 -9.92 -0.20 0.11
CA HIS A 102 -10.75 -1.40 0.25
C HIS A 102 -10.53 -2.11 1.59
N LEU A 103 -9.28 -2.23 2.05
CA LEU A 103 -8.99 -2.84 3.35
C LEU A 103 -9.58 -2.03 4.52
N LEU A 104 -9.46 -0.70 4.48
CA LEU A 104 -10.08 0.18 5.48
C LEU A 104 -11.60 0.05 5.47
N LEU A 105 -12.22 -0.04 4.29
CA LEU A 105 -13.65 -0.25 4.14
C LEU A 105 -14.10 -1.60 4.73
N GLN A 106 -13.36 -2.68 4.49
CA GLN A 106 -13.61 -3.99 5.10
C GLN A 106 -13.52 -3.95 6.64
N ARG A 107 -12.72 -3.04 7.19
CA ARG A 107 -12.57 -2.78 8.63
C ARG A 107 -13.57 -1.75 9.16
N HIS A 108 -14.64 -1.48 8.40
CA HIS A 108 -15.76 -0.61 8.75
C HIS A 108 -15.41 0.88 8.90
N ALA A 109 -14.35 1.35 8.25
CA ALA A 109 -14.10 2.79 8.12
C ALA A 109 -15.04 3.43 7.07
N THR A 110 -15.42 4.68 7.29
CA THR A 110 -15.90 5.54 6.18
C THR A 110 -14.68 6.00 5.39
N VAL A 111 -14.62 5.70 4.09
CA VAL A 111 -13.41 5.96 3.29
C VAL A 111 -13.64 7.05 2.24
N THR A 112 -12.72 8.01 2.17
CA THR A 112 -12.65 9.01 1.09
C THR A 112 -11.32 8.91 0.35
N ILE A 113 -11.37 8.75 -0.97
CA ILE A 113 -10.17 8.68 -1.82
C ILE A 113 -9.93 10.04 -2.49
N CYS A 114 -8.79 10.65 -2.19
CA CYS A 114 -8.36 11.91 -2.77
C CYS A 114 -7.27 11.69 -3.83
N HIS A 115 -7.14 12.65 -4.76
CA HIS A 115 -6.14 12.64 -5.83
C HIS A 115 -5.89 14.05 -6.38
N SER A 116 -5.03 14.17 -7.39
CA SER A 116 -4.64 15.44 -8.03
C SER A 116 -5.77 16.28 -8.64
N LYS A 117 -7.01 15.78 -8.66
CA LYS A 117 -8.20 16.49 -9.17
C LYS A 117 -9.25 16.72 -8.07
N THR A 118 -8.92 16.42 -6.81
CA THR A 118 -9.81 16.67 -5.67
C THR A 118 -9.87 18.17 -5.41
N VAL A 119 -11.07 18.73 -5.46
CA VAL A 119 -11.34 20.13 -5.10
C VAL A 119 -11.35 20.25 -3.57
N ASN A 120 -10.83 21.36 -3.03
CA ASN A 120 -10.74 21.62 -1.58
C ASN A 120 -10.03 20.50 -0.81
N LEU A 121 -8.90 20.03 -1.35
CA LEU A 121 -8.17 18.88 -0.81
C LEU A 121 -7.81 19.02 0.68
N GLU A 122 -7.34 20.20 1.10
CA GLU A 122 -7.05 20.48 2.51
C GLU A 122 -8.29 20.33 3.40
N GLN A 123 -9.46 20.79 2.95
CA GLN A 123 -10.71 20.67 3.71
C GLN A 123 -11.12 19.20 3.88
N VAL A 124 -10.91 18.36 2.86
CA VAL A 124 -11.24 16.93 2.91
C VAL A 124 -10.28 16.19 3.84
N THR A 125 -8.97 16.42 3.67
CA THR A 125 -7.92 15.76 4.47
C THR A 125 -8.01 16.13 5.95
N ARG A 126 -8.41 17.36 6.28
CA ARG A 126 -8.60 17.82 7.67
C ARG A 126 -9.81 17.20 8.39
N GLN A 127 -10.64 16.41 7.70
CA GLN A 127 -11.73 15.64 8.34
C GLN A 127 -11.26 14.26 8.78
N ALA A 128 -10.10 13.80 8.30
CA ALA A 128 -9.61 12.45 8.52
C ALA A 128 -9.29 12.18 10.01
N ASP A 129 -9.86 11.11 10.55
CA ASP A 129 -9.36 10.48 11.76
C ASP A 129 -8.10 9.66 11.46
N ILE A 130 -8.03 9.07 10.26
CA ILE A 130 -6.89 8.31 9.73
C ILE A 130 -6.55 8.88 8.35
N LEU A 131 -5.39 9.50 8.19
CA LEU A 131 -4.89 10.03 6.93
C LEU A 131 -3.78 9.13 6.38
N ILE A 132 -4.00 8.55 5.20
CA ILE A 132 -2.98 7.78 4.47
C ILE A 132 -2.39 8.66 3.36
N ALA A 133 -1.12 9.04 3.46
CA ALA A 133 -0.40 9.81 2.45
C ALA A 133 0.36 8.87 1.50
N ALA A 134 -0.07 8.80 0.23
CA ALA A 134 0.51 7.94 -0.80
C ALA A 134 0.55 8.64 -2.17
N VAL A 135 1.16 9.83 -2.19
CA VAL A 135 1.25 10.71 -3.37
C VAL A 135 2.60 10.67 -4.07
N GLY A 136 3.66 10.20 -3.41
CA GLY A 136 5.02 10.18 -3.96
C GLY A 136 5.55 11.59 -4.23
N ARG A 137 5.31 12.52 -3.30
CA ARG A 137 5.75 13.91 -3.38
C ARG A 137 6.27 14.35 -2.01
N PRO A 138 7.56 14.68 -1.90
CA PRO A 138 8.16 14.96 -0.60
C PRO A 138 7.48 16.15 0.08
N ARG A 139 7.13 15.99 1.36
CA ARG A 139 6.54 17.05 2.22
C ARG A 139 5.29 17.72 1.64
N PHE A 140 4.49 16.98 0.88
CA PHE A 140 3.24 17.45 0.31
C PHE A 140 2.15 17.67 1.37
N VAL A 141 2.04 16.76 2.35
CA VAL A 141 1.06 16.86 3.43
C VAL A 141 1.61 17.74 4.53
N THR A 142 0.96 18.89 4.74
CA THR A 142 1.34 19.87 5.77
C THR A 142 0.44 19.78 7.00
N SER A 143 0.80 20.46 8.09
CA SER A 143 0.00 20.50 9.33
C SER A 143 -1.41 21.10 9.14
N ALA A 144 -1.62 21.95 8.13
CA ALA A 144 -2.93 22.51 7.78
C ALA A 144 -3.91 21.44 7.26
N MET A 145 -3.38 20.37 6.65
CA MET A 145 -4.15 19.27 6.07
C MET A 145 -4.54 18.19 7.09
N VAL A 146 -4.04 18.27 8.32
CA VAL A 146 -4.18 17.21 9.33
C VAL A 146 -5.15 17.66 10.43
N LYS A 147 -6.02 16.76 10.87
CA LYS A 147 -6.91 16.96 12.03
C LYS A 147 -6.11 16.78 13.33
N GLU A 148 -6.44 17.56 14.35
CA GLU A 148 -5.84 17.39 15.69
C GLU A 148 -6.09 15.97 16.21
N GLY A 149 -5.05 15.30 16.70
CA GLY A 149 -5.13 13.94 17.22
C GLY A 149 -5.29 12.84 16.16
N ALA A 150 -5.22 13.16 14.87
CA ALA A 150 -5.34 12.16 13.80
C ALA A 150 -4.19 11.16 13.78
N VAL A 151 -4.46 9.99 13.19
CA VAL A 151 -3.43 9.02 12.81
C VAL A 151 -2.95 9.33 11.40
N VAL A 152 -1.66 9.57 11.23
CA VAL A 152 -1.04 9.89 9.94
C VAL A 152 -0.11 8.75 9.52
N ILE A 153 -0.44 8.11 8.41
CA ILE A 153 0.39 7.07 7.80
C ILE A 153 1.05 7.64 6.55
N ASP A 154 2.35 7.81 6.61
CA ASP A 154 3.20 8.24 5.51
C ASP A 154 3.75 7.03 4.76
N VAL A 155 3.21 6.80 3.56
CA VAL A 155 3.63 5.71 2.67
C VAL A 155 4.72 6.18 1.70
N GLY A 156 4.94 7.49 1.58
CA GLY A 156 5.89 8.08 0.66
C GLY A 156 7.31 7.62 0.93
N ILE A 157 8.03 7.25 -0.13
CA ILE A 157 9.47 7.06 -0.09
C ILE A 157 10.08 7.90 -1.20
N ASN A 158 10.49 9.10 -0.84
CA ASN A 158 11.12 10.07 -1.73
C ASN A 158 12.60 10.20 -1.37
N ARG A 159 13.44 10.59 -2.34
CA ARG A 159 14.86 10.88 -2.09
C ARG A 159 15.13 12.36 -2.33
N VAL A 160 15.54 13.07 -1.28
CA VAL A 160 15.89 14.50 -1.31
C VAL A 160 17.29 14.63 -0.70
N ASP A 161 18.22 15.20 -1.44
CA ASP A 161 19.63 15.37 -1.03
C ASP A 161 20.28 14.07 -0.50
N GLY A 162 19.96 12.96 -1.17
CA GLY A 162 20.45 11.62 -0.81
C GLY A 162 19.74 10.96 0.38
N LYS A 163 18.91 11.70 1.13
CA LYS A 163 18.15 11.19 2.28
C LYS A 163 16.75 10.75 1.88
N LEU A 164 16.26 9.71 2.55
CA LEU A 164 14.87 9.27 2.41
C LEU A 164 13.96 10.21 3.19
N THR A 165 12.86 10.63 2.56
CA THR A 165 11.83 11.48 3.15
C THR A 165 10.45 11.02 2.69
N GLY A 166 9.46 11.17 3.55
CA GLY A 166 8.09 10.82 3.23
C GLY A 166 7.33 11.90 2.48
N ASP A 167 6.05 11.64 2.25
CA ASP A 167 5.10 12.58 1.66
C ASP A 167 4.61 13.63 2.66
N VAL A 168 4.86 13.43 3.95
CA VAL A 168 4.41 14.29 5.04
C VAL A 168 5.54 15.20 5.51
N ASP A 169 5.23 16.47 5.77
CA ASP A 169 6.12 17.38 6.49
C ASP A 169 6.15 17.00 7.97
N PHE A 170 7.02 16.03 8.29
CA PHE A 170 6.95 15.24 9.53
C PHE A 170 6.93 16.09 10.79
N THR A 171 7.87 17.03 10.95
CA THR A 171 8.02 17.80 12.20
C THR A 171 6.76 18.58 12.57
N PRO A 172 6.23 19.49 11.72
CA PRO A 172 5.03 20.24 12.09
C PRO A 172 3.76 19.38 12.14
N VAL A 173 3.71 18.23 11.45
CA VAL A 173 2.57 17.32 11.52
C VAL A 173 2.61 16.48 12.81
N ALA A 174 3.80 16.08 13.27
CA ALA A 174 3.98 15.30 14.48
C ALA A 174 3.54 16.06 15.75
N GLU A 175 3.60 17.39 15.74
CA GLU A 175 3.08 18.22 16.83
C GLU A 175 1.55 18.17 16.96
N LYS A 176 0.85 17.76 15.89
CA LYS A 176 -0.62 17.76 15.78
C LYS A 176 -1.23 16.36 15.77
N ALA A 177 -0.52 15.41 15.16
CA ALA A 177 -1.00 14.04 15.01
C ALA A 177 -0.96 13.31 16.35
N GLY A 178 -1.98 12.49 16.62
CA GLY A 178 -1.95 11.57 17.76
C GLY A 178 -0.97 10.41 17.52
N PHE A 179 -0.83 10.00 16.26
CA PHE A 179 0.14 9.01 15.80
C PHE A 179 0.66 9.39 14.42
N ILE A 180 1.94 9.18 14.16
CA ILE A 180 2.55 9.40 12.85
C ILE A 180 3.62 8.35 12.55
N THR A 181 3.64 7.79 11.35
CA THR A 181 4.73 6.88 10.94
C THR A 181 5.97 7.66 10.49
N PRO A 182 7.18 7.30 10.95
CA PRO A 182 8.41 7.92 10.47
C PRO A 182 8.77 7.43 9.06
N VAL A 183 9.52 8.27 8.32
CA VAL A 183 10.17 7.87 7.07
C VAL A 183 11.66 8.25 7.14
N PRO A 184 12.59 7.29 7.04
CA PRO A 184 12.38 5.84 6.95
C PRO A 184 11.94 5.20 8.28
N GLY A 185 11.55 3.91 8.25
CA GLY A 185 11.28 3.10 9.45
C GLY A 185 9.81 2.87 9.80
N GLY A 186 8.87 3.48 9.07
CA GLY A 186 7.44 3.26 9.21
C GLY A 186 6.90 2.15 8.31
N VAL A 187 6.24 2.54 7.21
CA VAL A 187 5.52 1.61 6.32
C VAL A 187 6.46 0.67 5.53
N GLY A 188 7.63 1.15 5.11
CA GLY A 188 8.55 0.39 4.25
C GLY A 188 8.94 -1.01 4.77
N PRO A 189 9.39 -1.15 6.04
CA PRO A 189 9.67 -2.47 6.63
C PRO A 189 8.47 -3.43 6.63
N MET A 190 7.25 -2.90 6.76
CA MET A 190 6.04 -3.71 6.76
C MET A 190 5.76 -4.30 5.39
N THR A 191 6.05 -3.59 4.30
CA THR A 191 5.93 -4.13 2.93
C THR A 191 6.71 -5.44 2.79
N ILE A 192 7.94 -5.49 3.32
CA ILE A 192 8.80 -6.68 3.26
C ILE A 192 8.24 -7.79 4.16
N ALA A 193 7.81 -7.45 5.37
CA ALA A 193 7.23 -8.43 6.29
C ALA A 193 5.98 -9.09 5.69
N LEU A 194 5.10 -8.31 5.06
CA LEU A 194 3.86 -8.80 4.48
C LEU A 194 4.07 -9.60 3.19
N LEU A 195 5.14 -9.31 2.43
CA LEU A 195 5.57 -10.17 1.32
C LEU A 195 5.91 -11.58 1.82
N MET A 196 6.68 -11.67 2.92
CA MET A 196 7.04 -12.97 3.53
C MET A 196 5.81 -13.69 4.07
N GLU A 197 4.88 -12.96 4.69
CA GLU A 197 3.61 -13.51 5.18
C GLU A 197 2.75 -14.05 4.02
N ASN A 198 2.61 -13.30 2.92
CA ASN A 198 1.89 -13.74 1.73
C ASN A 198 2.53 -14.98 1.11
N THR A 199 3.86 -15.04 1.06
CA THR A 199 4.59 -16.22 0.58
C THR A 199 4.29 -17.45 1.44
N LEU A 200 4.20 -17.27 2.76
CA LEU A 200 3.79 -18.34 3.67
C LEU A 200 2.32 -18.75 3.49
N LYS A 201 1.42 -17.80 3.21
CA LYS A 201 0.01 -18.09 2.90
C LYS A 201 -0.11 -18.90 1.62
N ALA A 202 0.57 -18.49 0.56
CA ALA A 202 0.58 -19.19 -0.72
C ALA A 202 1.08 -20.64 -0.54
N PHE A 203 2.20 -20.83 0.17
CA PHE A 203 2.72 -22.17 0.51
C PHE A 203 1.70 -23.07 1.20
N LYS A 204 0.91 -22.53 2.13
CA LYS A 204 -0.04 -23.32 2.93
C LYS A 204 -1.29 -23.77 2.18
N VAL A 205 -1.61 -23.17 1.03
CA VAL A 205 -2.81 -23.52 0.25
C VAL A 205 -2.51 -24.59 -0.80
N THR A 206 -1.24 -24.82 -1.11
CA THR A 206 -0.77 -25.85 -2.06
C THR A 206 -0.81 -27.28 -1.46
N PHE A 207 -1.16 -27.45 -0.18
CA PHE A 207 -1.24 -28.73 0.55
C PHE A 207 -2.54 -28.87 1.35
#